data_AF-A0A9E1I028-F1
#
_entry.id   AF-A0A9E1I028-F1
#
_cell.length_a   1.000
_cell.length_b   1.000
_cell.length_c   1.000
_cell.angle_alpha   90.00
_cell.angle_beta   90.00
_cell.angle_gamma   90.00
#
_symmetry.space_group_name_H-M   'P 1'
#
loop_
_entity.id
_entity.type
_entity.pdbx_description
1 polymer ?
#
loop_
_entity_poly.entity_id
_entity_poly.type
_entity_poly.pdbx_seq_one_letter_code
_entity_poly.pdbx_strand_id
1 'polypeptide(L)'
;MEDVEVEEVKWLIYPFIPYGKITIIQGDPGEGKTTLVLQIIARLTKGESIVNEEAKEPINVIYQTAEDGLADTIKPRLLSADADCSKVLVIDDKDTPLTMRDVRLEQAIIETNAKLVVLDPIQGFLGADVDMHRANEIRPVMKHIAELAEKYKCAIILIGHMNKCSVGKSAYRGLGSIDFQAAARSVLIVGRIKDEPEIRVVCQTKSSLAPEAKSIAFRLSEENGFEWIGEYDVTADDLLSGTAKGTKKQTAIDFLESTLADGQMAQTELLEFAKQKGISEKTLRNAKEELGVKSKRVNNQWYWSLN
;
A
#
# COMPACT_ATOMS: atom_id res chain seq x y z
N MET A 1 -3.86 26.54 26.06
CA MET A 1 -2.94 25.39 25.97
C MET A 1 -2.82 24.70 27.31
N GLU A 2 -2.81 25.47 28.41
CA GLU A 2 -2.84 24.99 29.79
C GLU A 2 -4.03 24.07 30.13
N ASP A 3 -5.22 24.32 29.56
CA ASP A 3 -6.43 23.53 29.83
C ASP A 3 -6.67 22.35 28.87
N VAL A 4 -5.76 22.07 27.95
CA VAL A 4 -5.96 20.97 26.99
C VAL A 4 -5.27 19.72 27.53
N GLU A 5 -6.06 18.69 27.77
CA GLU A 5 -5.53 17.40 28.24
C GLU A 5 -4.63 16.75 27.20
N VAL A 6 -3.57 16.12 27.67
CA VAL A 6 -2.67 15.33 26.83
C VAL A 6 -3.40 14.03 26.46
N GLU A 7 -3.63 13.83 25.17
CA GLU A 7 -4.19 12.57 24.64
C GLU A 7 -3.11 11.77 23.90
N GLU A 8 -3.03 10.48 24.19
CA GLU A 8 -2.22 9.54 23.40
C GLU A 8 -2.90 9.23 22.05
N VAL A 9 -2.11 9.18 20.98
CA VAL A 9 -2.60 8.76 19.67
C VAL A 9 -2.89 7.26 19.70
N LYS A 10 -4.17 6.90 19.55
CA LYS A 10 -4.59 5.50 19.38
C LYS A 10 -4.51 5.07 17.92
N TRP A 11 -4.20 3.80 17.68
CA TRP A 11 -3.97 3.27 16.34
C TRP A 11 -4.92 2.12 16.00
N LEU A 12 -5.50 2.19 14.80
CA LEU A 12 -6.17 1.05 14.19
C LEU A 12 -5.12 0.03 13.74
N ILE A 13 -4.06 0.50 13.08
CA ILE A 13 -2.87 -0.27 12.71
C ILE A 13 -1.64 0.60 12.95
N TYR A 14 -0.74 0.21 13.84
CA TYR A 14 0.47 0.96 14.11
C TYR A 14 1.60 0.57 13.13
N PRO A 15 2.38 1.54 12.59
CA PRO A 15 2.21 2.99 12.61
C PRO A 15 1.49 3.52 11.35
N PHE A 16 0.65 2.70 10.72
CA PHE A 16 0.07 2.98 9.39
C PHE A 16 -1.24 3.77 9.43
N ILE A 17 -2.17 3.43 10.32
CA ILE A 17 -3.55 3.92 10.34
C ILE A 17 -3.92 4.38 11.77
N PRO A 18 -3.80 5.68 12.07
CA PRO A 18 -4.22 6.24 13.36
C PRO A 18 -5.74 6.44 13.44
N TYR A 19 -6.31 6.23 14.62
CA TYR A 19 -7.70 6.60 14.88
C TYR A 19 -7.88 8.12 14.90
N GLY A 20 -9.06 8.57 14.46
CA GLY A 20 -9.44 9.97 14.47
C GLY A 20 -8.68 10.85 13.48
N LYS A 21 -8.06 10.23 12.46
CA LYS A 21 -7.25 10.90 11.45
C LYS A 21 -7.48 10.26 10.08
N ILE A 22 -7.03 10.97 9.04
CA ILE A 22 -7.12 10.52 7.64
C ILE A 22 -5.84 9.80 7.24
N THR A 23 -6.00 8.65 6.60
CA THR A 23 -4.96 7.89 5.89
C THR A 23 -5.30 7.85 4.41
N ILE A 24 -4.33 8.15 3.54
CA ILE A 24 -4.48 7.99 2.09
C ILE A 24 -3.72 6.75 1.65
N ILE A 25 -4.37 5.88 0.89
CA ILE A 25 -3.73 4.74 0.22
C ILE A 25 -3.80 4.97 -1.28
N GLN A 26 -2.64 5.20 -1.89
CA GLN A 26 -2.53 5.59 -3.29
C GLN A 26 -1.59 4.68 -4.07
N GLY A 27 -1.70 4.72 -5.39
CA GLY A 27 -0.94 3.87 -6.31
C GLY A 27 -1.59 3.88 -7.69
N ASP A 28 -0.92 3.29 -8.68
CA ASP A 28 -1.48 3.22 -10.02
C ASP A 28 -2.73 2.31 -10.07
N PRO A 29 -3.60 2.47 -11.09
CA PRO A 29 -4.70 1.54 -11.31
C PRO A 29 -4.19 0.10 -11.46
N GLY A 30 -4.86 -0.86 -10.80
CA GLY A 30 -4.47 -2.27 -10.85
C GLY A 30 -3.35 -2.68 -9.88
N GLU A 31 -2.87 -1.79 -9.01
CA GLU A 31 -1.83 -2.11 -8.02
C GLU A 31 -2.32 -2.90 -6.80
N GLY A 32 -3.62 -3.17 -6.70
CA GLY A 32 -4.19 -3.99 -5.62
C GLY A 32 -4.55 -3.21 -4.35
N LYS A 33 -4.73 -1.88 -4.44
CA LYS A 33 -5.14 -1.00 -3.33
C LYS A 33 -6.44 -1.47 -2.65
N THR A 34 -7.49 -1.65 -3.45
CA THR A 34 -8.79 -2.15 -2.97
C THR A 34 -8.64 -3.53 -2.34
N THR A 35 -7.93 -4.44 -2.99
CA THR A 35 -7.65 -5.78 -2.44
C THR A 35 -6.95 -5.71 -1.08
N LEU A 36 -5.90 -4.91 -0.95
CA LEU A 36 -5.19 -4.69 0.32
C LEU A 36 -6.15 -4.20 1.41
N VAL A 37 -7.00 -3.22 1.09
CA VAL A 37 -7.94 -2.65 2.07
C VAL A 37 -9.02 -3.65 2.45
N LEU A 38 -9.55 -4.45 1.52
CA LEU A 38 -10.52 -5.50 1.85
C LEU A 38 -9.91 -6.59 2.75
N GLN A 39 -8.63 -6.92 2.56
CA GLN A 39 -7.91 -7.87 3.43
C GLN A 39 -7.67 -7.31 4.84
N ILE A 40 -7.39 -6.01 4.94
CA ILE A 40 -7.35 -5.29 6.21
C ILE A 40 -8.73 -5.35 6.89
N ILE A 41 -9.80 -5.02 6.16
CA ILE A 41 -11.18 -5.04 6.68
C ILE A 41 -11.55 -6.42 7.20
N ALA A 42 -11.23 -7.48 6.45
CA ALA A 42 -11.56 -8.84 6.86
C ALA A 42 -11.03 -9.17 8.26
N ARG A 43 -9.75 -8.88 8.51
CA ARG A 43 -9.13 -9.05 9.83
C ARG A 43 -9.76 -8.17 10.90
N LEU A 44 -10.01 -6.90 10.59
CA LEU A 44 -10.62 -5.95 11.53
C LEU A 44 -12.04 -6.37 11.95
N THR A 45 -12.82 -6.94 11.04
CA THR A 45 -14.16 -7.46 11.34
C THR A 45 -14.14 -8.70 12.23
N LYS A 46 -12.97 -9.32 12.41
CA LYS A 46 -12.76 -10.48 13.30
C LYS A 46 -11.89 -10.20 14.51
N GLY A 47 -11.36 -8.97 14.62
CA GLY A 47 -10.43 -8.63 15.69
C GLY A 47 -9.04 -9.23 15.52
N GLU A 48 -8.71 -9.72 14.33
CA GLU A 48 -7.43 -10.35 14.04
C GLU A 48 -6.32 -9.33 13.85
N SER A 49 -5.09 -9.73 14.20
CA SER A 49 -3.90 -8.90 13.99
C SER A 49 -3.54 -8.80 12.51
N ILE A 50 -3.06 -7.62 12.08
CA ILE A 50 -2.65 -7.36 10.69
C ILE A 50 -1.13 -7.40 10.57
N VAL A 51 -0.42 -6.65 11.42
CA VAL A 51 1.05 -6.55 11.42
C VAL A 51 1.57 -6.63 12.84
N ASN A 52 1.95 -7.83 13.31
CA ASN A 52 2.63 -8.03 14.60
C ASN A 52 2.02 -7.27 15.80
N GLU A 53 0.70 -7.07 15.78
CA GLU A 53 -0.08 -6.42 16.84
C GLU A 53 -0.83 -7.47 17.66
N GLU A 54 -1.28 -7.09 18.86
CA GLU A 54 -2.23 -7.91 19.60
C GLU A 54 -3.61 -7.90 18.93
N ALA A 55 -4.33 -9.03 19.06
CA ALA A 55 -5.72 -9.11 18.62
C ALA A 55 -6.57 -8.07 19.35
N LYS A 56 -7.53 -7.48 18.64
CA LYS A 56 -8.43 -6.42 19.13
C LYS A 56 -9.87 -6.91 19.08
N GLU A 57 -10.79 -6.10 19.58
CA GLU A 57 -12.22 -6.40 19.40
C GLU A 57 -12.66 -6.20 17.93
N PRO A 58 -13.54 -7.07 17.41
CA PRO A 58 -14.17 -6.90 16.10
C PRO A 58 -14.87 -5.54 15.91
N ILE A 59 -14.48 -4.76 14.92
CA ILE A 59 -15.06 -3.43 14.67
C ILE A 59 -16.07 -3.42 13.52
N ASN A 60 -16.95 -2.43 13.53
CA ASN A 60 -17.80 -2.10 12.38
C ASN A 60 -17.05 -1.18 11.42
N VAL A 61 -17.19 -1.45 10.13
CA VAL A 61 -16.54 -0.73 9.04
C VAL A 61 -17.60 -0.23 8.07
N ILE A 62 -17.52 1.03 7.67
CA ILE A 62 -18.26 1.56 6.53
C ILE A 62 -17.34 1.51 5.30
N TYR A 63 -17.73 0.79 4.26
CA TYR A 63 -17.01 0.74 2.99
C TYR A 63 -17.92 1.27 1.89
N GLN A 64 -17.55 2.41 1.30
CA GLN A 64 -18.25 2.99 0.17
C GLN A 64 -17.37 2.95 -1.07
N THR A 65 -17.91 2.47 -2.18
CA THR A 65 -17.23 2.47 -3.48
C THR A 65 -18.07 3.17 -4.54
N ALA A 66 -17.40 3.88 -5.44
CA ALA A 66 -18.01 4.50 -6.63
C ALA A 66 -17.57 3.83 -7.95
N GLU A 67 -16.63 2.87 -7.90
CA GLU A 67 -16.06 2.21 -9.08
C GLU A 67 -16.52 0.74 -9.21
N ASP A 68 -16.60 0.01 -8.10
CA ASP A 68 -16.82 -1.44 -8.10
C ASP A 68 -18.25 -1.83 -7.66
N GLY A 69 -18.79 -2.90 -8.26
CA GLY A 69 -20.08 -3.43 -7.85
C GLY A 69 -20.02 -4.13 -6.48
N LEU A 70 -20.93 -3.78 -5.58
CA LEU A 70 -20.98 -4.38 -4.25
C LEU A 70 -21.25 -5.89 -4.29
N ALA A 71 -22.17 -6.33 -5.16
CA ALA A 71 -22.64 -7.71 -5.20
C ALA A 71 -21.72 -8.66 -5.97
N ASP A 72 -21.08 -8.18 -7.04
CA ASP A 72 -20.27 -9.00 -7.95
C ASP A 72 -18.76 -8.88 -7.69
N THR A 73 -18.32 -7.81 -7.03
CA THR A 73 -16.89 -7.50 -6.87
C THR A 73 -16.49 -7.42 -5.40
N ILE A 74 -17.10 -6.53 -4.62
CA ILE A 74 -16.67 -6.27 -3.23
C ILE A 74 -17.05 -7.41 -2.30
N LYS A 75 -18.32 -7.82 -2.28
CA LYS A 75 -18.80 -8.88 -1.39
C LYS A 75 -18.10 -10.22 -1.64
N PRO A 76 -17.91 -10.71 -2.89
CA PRO A 76 -17.14 -11.93 -3.12
C PRO A 76 -15.70 -11.84 -2.63
N ARG A 77 -15.03 -10.69 -2.79
CA ARG A 77 -13.67 -10.48 -2.29
C ARG A 77 -13.60 -10.48 -0.76
N LEU A 78 -14.56 -9.84 -0.09
CA LEU A 78 -14.67 -9.89 1.37
C LEU A 78 -14.88 -11.31 1.89
N LEU A 79 -15.78 -12.08 1.25
CA LEU A 79 -16.00 -13.48 1.60
C LEU A 79 -14.75 -14.34 1.36
N SER A 80 -14.03 -14.12 0.26
CA SER A 80 -12.77 -14.82 -0.01
C SER A 80 -11.65 -14.47 0.97
N ALA A 81 -11.70 -13.26 1.53
CA ALA A 81 -10.81 -12.79 2.59
C ALA A 81 -11.26 -13.26 3.98
N ASP A 82 -12.36 -14.02 4.07
CA ASP A 82 -12.95 -14.50 5.31
C ASP A 82 -13.41 -13.35 6.24
N ALA A 83 -13.94 -12.27 5.67
CA ALA A 83 -14.50 -11.15 6.41
C ALA A 83 -15.86 -11.47 7.04
N ASP A 84 -16.12 -10.97 8.25
CA ASP A 84 -17.48 -10.91 8.80
C ASP A 84 -18.25 -9.77 8.12
N CYS A 85 -18.96 -10.12 7.04
CA CYS A 85 -19.75 -9.17 6.27
C CYS A 85 -20.91 -8.54 7.05
N SER A 86 -21.30 -9.06 8.23
CA SER A 86 -22.30 -8.40 9.08
C SER A 86 -21.77 -7.11 9.73
N LYS A 87 -20.45 -6.95 9.79
CA LYS A 87 -19.74 -5.77 10.29
C LYS A 87 -19.25 -4.83 9.19
N VAL A 88 -19.48 -5.18 7.92
CA VAL A 88 -19.17 -4.31 6.77
C VAL A 88 -20.46 -3.69 6.27
N LEU A 89 -20.55 -2.37 6.39
CA LEU A 89 -21.75 -1.59 6.15
C LEU A 89 -21.52 -0.65 4.97
N VAL A 90 -22.59 -0.33 4.26
CA VAL A 90 -22.58 0.53 3.08
C VAL A 90 -23.70 1.53 3.21
N ILE A 91 -23.48 2.77 2.76
CA ILE A 91 -24.50 3.81 2.73
C ILE A 91 -25.26 3.70 1.40
N ASP A 92 -26.58 3.68 1.45
CA ASP A 92 -27.39 3.68 0.24
C ASP A 92 -27.31 5.05 -0.45
N ASP A 93 -26.74 5.07 -1.64
CA ASP A 93 -26.49 6.25 -2.46
C ASP A 93 -27.04 6.13 -3.89
N LYS A 94 -27.93 5.15 -4.14
CA LYS A 94 -28.52 4.89 -5.46
C LYS A 94 -29.26 6.08 -6.05
N ASP A 95 -30.05 6.77 -5.22
CA ASP A 95 -30.87 7.91 -5.66
C ASP A 95 -30.10 9.23 -5.61
N THR A 96 -29.22 9.37 -4.62
CA THR A 96 -28.40 10.58 -4.42
C THR A 96 -26.97 10.15 -4.10
N PRO A 97 -26.00 10.45 -4.99
CA PRO A 97 -24.60 10.11 -4.78
C PRO A 97 -24.09 10.59 -3.43
N LEU A 98 -23.35 9.73 -2.72
CA LEU A 98 -22.73 10.13 -1.47
C LEU A 98 -21.55 11.07 -1.75
N THR A 99 -21.39 12.10 -0.93
CA THR A 99 -20.20 12.94 -0.93
C THR A 99 -19.58 12.99 0.45
N MET A 100 -18.31 13.40 0.53
CA MET A 100 -17.59 13.58 1.78
C MET A 100 -18.21 14.64 2.69
N ARG A 101 -19.06 15.53 2.15
CA ARG A 101 -19.77 16.57 2.93
C ARG A 101 -21.21 16.18 3.28
N ASP A 102 -21.63 14.97 2.91
CA ASP A 102 -22.98 14.50 3.11
C ASP A 102 -23.21 14.14 4.58
N VAL A 103 -24.32 14.63 5.15
CA VAL A 103 -24.73 14.35 6.54
C VAL A 103 -24.94 12.86 6.81
N ARG A 104 -25.28 12.08 5.77
CA ARG A 104 -25.45 10.63 5.86
C ARG A 104 -24.18 9.92 6.35
N LEU A 105 -23.00 10.49 6.07
CA LEU A 105 -21.74 9.91 6.53
C LEU A 105 -21.61 9.98 8.05
N GLU A 106 -21.91 11.13 8.64
CA GLU A 106 -21.91 11.32 10.10
C GLU A 106 -22.99 10.47 10.77
N GLN A 107 -24.20 10.44 10.20
CA GLN A 107 -25.31 9.61 10.68
C GLN A 107 -24.92 8.12 10.72
N ALA A 108 -24.36 7.61 9.62
CA ALA A 108 -23.91 6.22 9.54
C ALA A 108 -22.82 5.92 10.59
N ILE A 109 -21.82 6.78 10.77
CA ILE A 109 -20.79 6.58 11.80
C ILE A 109 -21.40 6.44 13.20
N ILE A 110 -22.40 7.26 13.53
CA ILE A 110 -23.09 7.24 14.82
C ILE A 110 -23.91 5.97 14.98
N GLU A 111 -24.82 5.70 14.03
CA GLU A 111 -25.77 4.58 14.10
C GLU A 111 -25.08 3.23 14.19
N THR A 112 -23.96 3.10 13.49
CA THR A 112 -23.23 1.84 13.40
C THR A 112 -22.05 1.76 14.36
N ASN A 113 -21.74 2.83 15.09
CA ASN A 113 -20.51 2.97 15.88
C ASN A 113 -19.26 2.52 15.09
N ALA A 114 -19.18 2.89 13.81
CA ALA A 114 -18.08 2.48 12.94
C ALA A 114 -16.75 3.04 13.47
N LYS A 115 -15.70 2.20 13.40
CA LYS A 115 -14.32 2.60 13.78
C LYS A 115 -13.41 2.81 12.58
N LEU A 116 -13.89 2.42 11.39
CA LEU A 116 -13.24 2.66 10.12
C LEU A 116 -14.27 3.08 9.06
N VAL A 117 -13.96 4.12 8.30
CA VAL A 117 -14.64 4.49 7.05
C VAL A 117 -13.64 4.38 5.90
N VAL A 118 -14.04 3.75 4.81
CA VAL A 118 -13.26 3.64 3.57
C VAL A 118 -14.04 4.24 2.42
N LEU A 119 -13.41 5.14 1.68
CA LEU A 119 -13.96 5.75 0.46
C LEU A 119 -13.06 5.37 -0.74
N ASP A 120 -13.63 4.62 -1.69
CA ASP A 120 -12.90 4.01 -2.81
C ASP A 120 -13.53 4.28 -4.19
N PRO A 121 -12.98 5.17 -5.02
CA PRO A 121 -11.85 6.08 -4.78
C PRO A 121 -12.32 7.42 -4.21
N ILE A 122 -11.39 8.22 -3.66
CA ILE A 122 -11.65 9.57 -3.15
C ILE A 122 -12.34 10.48 -4.17
N GLN A 123 -12.01 10.36 -5.46
CA GLN A 123 -12.60 11.16 -6.54
C GLN A 123 -14.12 10.97 -6.65
N GLY A 124 -14.62 9.76 -6.34
CA GLY A 124 -16.04 9.46 -6.39
C GLY A 124 -16.87 10.22 -5.34
N PHE A 125 -16.23 10.77 -4.31
CA PHE A 125 -16.90 11.35 -3.15
C PHE A 125 -16.62 12.85 -2.96
N LEU A 126 -15.94 13.52 -3.89
CA LEU A 126 -15.65 14.95 -3.75
C LEU A 126 -16.91 15.83 -3.88
N GLY A 127 -17.86 15.41 -4.72
CA GLY A 127 -19.00 16.23 -5.15
C GLY A 127 -18.81 16.74 -6.58
N ALA A 128 -19.92 16.86 -7.31
CA ALA A 128 -19.91 17.25 -8.72
C ALA A 128 -19.43 18.71 -8.96
N ASP A 129 -19.47 19.53 -7.92
CA ASP A 129 -19.11 20.94 -7.91
C ASP A 129 -17.68 21.21 -7.40
N VAL A 130 -16.89 20.16 -7.16
CA VAL A 130 -15.54 20.27 -6.60
C VAL A 130 -14.47 19.94 -7.64
N ASP A 131 -13.65 20.92 -7.98
CA ASP A 131 -12.44 20.77 -8.78
C ASP A 131 -11.26 20.29 -7.91
N MET A 132 -10.79 19.08 -8.20
CA MET A 132 -9.70 18.44 -7.47
C MET A 132 -8.33 19.11 -7.60
N HIS A 133 -8.17 20.04 -8.53
CA HIS A 133 -6.95 20.83 -8.71
C HIS A 133 -7.00 22.18 -7.97
N ARG A 134 -8.14 22.54 -7.39
CA ARG A 134 -8.34 23.81 -6.68
C ARG A 134 -8.24 23.64 -5.17
N ALA A 135 -7.12 24.10 -4.62
CA ALA A 135 -6.83 24.04 -3.18
C ALA A 135 -7.96 24.61 -2.30
N ASN A 136 -8.60 25.70 -2.74
CA ASN A 136 -9.69 26.35 -2.02
C ASN A 136 -10.98 25.51 -1.97
N GLU A 137 -11.14 24.53 -2.86
CA GLU A 137 -12.30 23.62 -2.89
C GLU A 137 -12.01 22.30 -2.17
N ILE A 138 -10.78 21.79 -2.29
CA ILE A 138 -10.35 20.57 -1.60
C ILE A 138 -10.20 20.75 -0.09
N ARG A 139 -9.62 21.88 0.37
CA ARG A 139 -9.37 22.08 1.80
C ARG A 139 -10.64 22.03 2.66
N PRO A 140 -11.77 22.67 2.29
CA PRO A 140 -13.02 22.53 3.03
C PRO A 140 -13.51 21.09 3.14
N VAL A 141 -13.45 20.32 2.04
CA VAL A 141 -13.89 18.91 2.01
C VAL A 141 -13.03 18.07 2.96
N MET A 142 -11.70 18.18 2.83
CA MET A 142 -10.76 17.44 3.68
C MET A 142 -10.83 17.83 5.14
N LYS A 143 -11.06 19.13 5.44
CA LYS A 143 -11.24 19.62 6.80
C LYS A 143 -12.48 18.99 7.44
N HIS A 144 -13.61 18.97 6.74
CA HIS A 144 -14.84 18.38 7.28
C HIS A 144 -14.68 16.89 7.61
N ILE A 145 -14.06 16.11 6.72
CA ILE A 145 -13.76 14.69 6.97
C ILE A 145 -12.80 14.50 8.14
N ALA A 146 -11.79 15.38 8.28
CA ALA A 146 -10.86 15.33 9.41
C ALA A 146 -11.57 15.61 10.74
N GLU A 147 -12.51 16.56 10.77
CA GLU A 147 -13.34 16.88 11.94
C GLU A 147 -14.24 15.70 12.33
N LEU A 148 -14.86 15.01 11.36
CA LEU A 148 -15.63 13.80 11.62
C LEU A 148 -14.76 12.67 12.18
N ALA A 149 -13.59 12.43 11.59
CA ALA A 149 -12.65 11.43 12.09
C ALA A 149 -12.33 11.70 13.57
N GLU A 150 -11.90 12.92 13.88
CA GLU A 150 -11.49 13.34 15.22
C GLU A 150 -12.64 13.25 16.24
N LYS A 151 -13.82 13.78 15.88
CA LYS A 151 -15.01 13.80 16.75
C LYS A 151 -15.44 12.41 17.16
N TYR A 152 -15.41 11.44 16.24
CA TYR A 152 -15.89 10.08 16.48
C TYR A 152 -14.77 9.08 16.79
N LYS A 153 -13.52 9.56 16.87
CA LYS A 153 -12.30 8.73 16.99
C LYS A 153 -12.31 7.58 15.96
N CYS A 154 -12.81 7.87 14.76
CA CYS A 154 -12.93 6.92 13.65
C CYS A 154 -11.75 7.10 12.70
N ALA A 155 -11.15 6.00 12.25
CA ALA A 155 -10.12 6.07 11.20
C ALA A 155 -10.79 6.26 9.84
N ILE A 156 -10.22 7.10 8.97
CA ILE A 156 -10.73 7.30 7.61
C ILE A 156 -9.65 6.94 6.61
N ILE A 157 -9.93 5.99 5.72
CA ILE A 157 -9.09 5.62 4.59
C ILE A 157 -9.69 6.18 3.31
N LEU A 158 -8.88 6.92 2.57
CA LEU A 158 -9.21 7.41 1.24
C LEU A 158 -8.33 6.69 0.23
N ILE A 159 -8.94 5.94 -0.69
CA ILE A 159 -8.20 5.24 -1.75
C ILE A 159 -8.07 6.16 -2.95
N GLY A 160 -6.85 6.29 -3.47
CA GLY A 160 -6.53 7.25 -4.53
C GLY A 160 -5.76 6.65 -5.69
N HIS A 161 -6.00 7.16 -6.89
CA HIS A 161 -5.12 6.94 -8.04
C HIS A 161 -4.06 8.03 -8.13
N MET A 162 -2.80 7.65 -8.36
CA MET A 162 -1.73 8.63 -8.58
C MET A 162 -1.90 9.32 -9.93
N ASN A 163 -1.55 10.61 -10.01
CA ASN A 163 -1.49 11.29 -11.29
C ASN A 163 -0.21 10.94 -12.05
N LYS A 164 -0.33 10.71 -13.36
CA LYS A 164 0.79 10.47 -14.29
C LYS A 164 1.63 11.74 -14.51
N CYS A 165 2.31 12.24 -13.49
CA CYS A 165 3.37 13.23 -13.66
C CYS A 165 4.74 12.55 -13.50
N SER A 166 5.46 12.46 -14.61
CA SER A 166 6.71 11.69 -14.78
C SER A 166 7.97 12.36 -14.21
N VAL A 167 7.89 13.55 -13.62
CA VAL A 167 9.08 14.32 -13.21
C VAL A 167 8.91 14.90 -11.80
N GLY A 168 9.63 14.36 -10.81
CA GLY A 168 9.67 14.85 -9.43
C GLY A 168 9.93 13.78 -8.36
N LYS A 169 10.31 14.20 -7.14
CA LYS A 169 10.49 13.33 -5.95
C LYS A 169 9.18 12.59 -5.61
N SER A 170 9.27 11.35 -5.12
CA SER A 170 8.15 10.43 -4.80
C SER A 170 6.94 11.08 -4.11
N ALA A 171 7.18 11.95 -3.13
CA ALA A 171 6.13 12.63 -2.38
C ALA A 171 5.15 13.41 -3.29
N TYR A 172 5.61 13.93 -4.44
CA TYR A 172 4.83 14.82 -5.29
C TYR A 172 4.00 14.11 -6.38
N ARG A 173 4.01 12.78 -6.47
CA ARG A 173 3.22 12.00 -7.45
C ARG A 173 1.80 11.64 -6.98
N GLY A 174 1.25 12.34 -5.99
CA GLY A 174 -0.07 12.04 -5.42
C GLY A 174 -1.27 12.31 -6.32
N LEU A 175 -2.44 12.44 -5.70
CA LEU A 175 -3.79 12.67 -6.26
C LEU A 175 -3.99 13.96 -7.10
N GLY A 176 -2.93 14.58 -7.64
CA GLY A 176 -3.06 15.81 -8.43
C GLY A 176 -3.25 17.10 -7.62
N SER A 177 -3.31 17.00 -6.29
CA SER A 177 -3.25 18.13 -5.37
C SER A 177 -2.47 17.76 -4.11
N ILE A 178 -1.50 18.61 -3.76
CA ILE A 178 -0.72 18.52 -2.52
C ILE A 178 -1.64 18.64 -1.29
N ASP A 179 -2.80 19.30 -1.42
CA ASP A 179 -3.72 19.55 -0.31
C ASP A 179 -4.31 18.26 0.27
N PHE A 180 -4.51 17.21 -0.54
CA PHE A 180 -4.95 15.90 -0.05
C PHE A 180 -3.92 15.28 0.89
N GLN A 181 -2.66 15.20 0.44
CA GLN A 181 -1.58 14.65 1.24
C GLN A 181 -1.28 15.52 2.46
N ALA A 182 -1.43 16.85 2.36
CA ALA A 182 -1.24 17.76 3.48
C ALA A 182 -2.26 17.49 4.60
N ALA A 183 -3.52 17.21 4.25
CA ALA A 183 -4.58 16.91 5.22
C ALA A 183 -4.42 15.55 5.90
N ALA A 184 -3.94 14.53 5.17
CA ALA A 184 -3.71 13.19 5.71
C ALA A 184 -2.55 13.13 6.71
N ARG A 185 -2.65 12.28 7.73
CA ARG A 185 -1.55 12.06 8.72
C ARG A 185 -0.69 10.86 8.38
N SER A 186 -1.20 9.97 7.54
CA SER A 186 -0.48 8.85 6.96
C SER A 186 -0.76 8.78 5.46
N VAL A 187 0.27 8.55 4.65
CA VAL A 187 0.15 8.34 3.21
C VAL A 187 0.93 7.09 2.82
N LEU A 188 0.22 6.10 2.29
CA LEU A 188 0.74 4.81 1.86
C LEU A 188 0.72 4.73 0.33
N ILE A 189 1.81 4.23 -0.25
CA ILE A 189 1.93 3.95 -1.68
C ILE A 189 1.96 2.45 -1.89
N VAL A 190 1.10 1.95 -2.78
CA VAL A 190 1.05 0.55 -3.20
C VAL A 190 1.58 0.44 -4.63
N GLY A 191 2.50 -0.51 -4.86
CA GLY A 191 3.09 -0.74 -6.18
C GLY A 191 3.67 -2.14 -6.36
N ARG A 192 3.87 -2.57 -7.61
CA ARG A 192 4.54 -3.84 -7.96
C ARG A 192 6.04 -3.77 -7.85
N ILE A 193 6.63 -4.88 -7.43
CA ILE A 193 8.05 -5.12 -7.72
C ILE A 193 8.19 -5.50 -9.19
N LYS A 194 9.08 -4.79 -9.90
CA LYS A 194 9.25 -4.90 -11.36
C LYS A 194 9.55 -6.33 -11.83
N ASP A 195 10.44 -7.02 -11.12
CA ASP A 195 10.90 -8.36 -11.49
C ASP A 195 10.13 -9.49 -10.77
N GLU A 196 9.25 -9.14 -9.83
CA GLU A 196 8.35 -10.07 -9.12
C GLU A 196 6.91 -9.52 -9.20
N PRO A 197 6.26 -9.56 -10.37
CA PRO A 197 5.00 -8.85 -10.63
C PRO A 197 3.80 -9.42 -9.90
N GLU A 198 3.93 -10.46 -9.08
CA GLU A 198 2.90 -10.89 -8.12
C GLU A 198 3.07 -10.24 -6.75
N ILE A 199 4.26 -9.70 -6.45
CA ILE A 199 4.56 -9.03 -5.19
C ILE A 199 4.18 -7.55 -5.31
N ARG A 200 3.40 -7.10 -4.33
CA ARG A 200 3.09 -5.69 -4.10
C ARG A 200 3.72 -5.26 -2.80
N VAL A 201 4.20 -4.03 -2.78
CA VAL A 201 4.77 -3.40 -1.59
C VAL A 201 3.95 -2.18 -1.24
N VAL A 202 3.75 -2.00 0.05
CA VAL A 202 3.13 -0.84 0.67
C VAL A 202 4.24 -0.06 1.39
N CYS A 203 4.57 1.12 0.85
CA CYS A 203 5.56 2.02 1.44
C CYS A 203 4.85 3.22 2.08
N GLN A 204 5.23 3.56 3.31
CA GLN A 204 4.75 4.78 3.96
C GLN A 204 5.61 5.97 3.50
N THR A 205 4.97 6.97 2.89
CA THR A 205 5.65 8.21 2.40
C THR A 205 5.41 9.42 3.29
N LYS A 206 4.47 9.28 4.22
CA LYS A 206 4.19 10.28 5.24
C LYS A 206 3.74 9.56 6.50
N SER A 207 4.38 9.86 7.61
CA SER A 207 3.89 9.59 8.96
C SER A 207 4.07 10.85 9.79
N SER A 208 2.97 11.45 10.24
CA SER A 208 3.01 12.69 11.05
C SER A 208 3.01 12.43 12.56
N LEU A 209 2.71 11.20 12.98
CA LEU A 209 2.40 10.86 14.38
C LEU A 209 3.32 9.77 14.94
N ALA A 210 4.18 9.17 14.11
CA ALA A 210 5.15 8.15 14.48
C ALA A 210 6.33 8.18 13.47
N PRO A 211 7.47 7.53 13.78
CA PRO A 211 8.47 7.23 12.76
C PRO A 211 7.87 6.46 11.58
N GLU A 212 8.46 6.63 10.39
CA GLU A 212 8.04 5.86 9.21
C GLU A 212 8.30 4.38 9.43
N ALA A 213 7.29 3.55 9.14
CA ALA A 213 7.43 2.10 9.19
C ALA A 213 8.27 1.58 8.03
N LYS A 214 8.87 0.40 8.25
CA LYS A 214 9.36 -0.42 7.16
C LYS A 214 8.23 -0.77 6.20
N SER A 215 8.57 -0.92 4.93
CA SER A 215 7.58 -1.32 3.93
C SER A 215 7.08 -2.73 4.24
N ILE A 216 5.81 -2.98 3.89
CA ILE A 216 5.19 -4.30 4.03
C ILE A 216 4.80 -4.80 2.64
N ALA A 217 4.94 -6.10 2.42
CA ALA A 217 4.61 -6.73 1.16
C ALA A 217 3.48 -7.75 1.30
N PHE A 218 2.79 -7.93 0.19
CA PHE A 218 1.83 -9.00 -0.02
C PHE A 218 1.97 -9.55 -1.45
N ARG A 219 1.59 -10.81 -1.63
CA ARG A 219 1.49 -11.46 -2.92
C ARG A 219 0.04 -11.46 -3.38
N LEU A 220 -0.14 -11.26 -4.68
CA LEU A 220 -1.40 -11.46 -5.37
C LEU A 220 -1.13 -12.33 -6.60
N SER A 221 -1.47 -13.62 -6.52
CA SER A 221 -1.34 -14.57 -7.63
C SER A 221 -2.69 -15.12 -8.06
N GLU A 222 -2.79 -15.59 -9.30
CA GLU A 222 -4.02 -16.22 -9.81
C GLU A 222 -4.32 -17.55 -9.10
N GLU A 223 -3.27 -18.30 -8.75
CA GLU A 223 -3.39 -19.65 -8.17
C GLU A 223 -3.76 -19.61 -6.68
N ASN A 224 -3.09 -18.76 -5.90
CA ASN A 224 -3.20 -18.76 -4.43
C ASN A 224 -3.95 -17.53 -3.88
N GLY A 225 -4.32 -16.58 -4.75
CA GLY A 225 -4.98 -15.35 -4.32
C GLY A 225 -4.05 -14.44 -3.53
N PHE A 226 -4.56 -13.88 -2.43
CA PHE A 226 -3.85 -12.91 -1.60
C PHE A 226 -3.06 -13.62 -0.48
N GLU A 227 -1.80 -13.24 -0.28
CA GLU A 227 -0.95 -13.75 0.79
C GLU A 227 -0.11 -12.63 1.41
N TRP A 228 -0.08 -12.51 2.74
CA TRP A 228 0.79 -11.56 3.43
C TRP A 228 2.23 -12.06 3.44
N ILE A 229 3.18 -11.22 3.05
CA ILE A 229 4.62 -11.53 3.10
C ILE A 229 5.25 -10.98 4.38
N GLY A 230 4.82 -9.77 4.82
CA GLY A 230 5.36 -9.09 6.00
C GLY A 230 6.33 -7.98 5.61
N GLU A 231 7.33 -7.69 6.46
CA GLU A 231 8.33 -6.65 6.18
C GLU A 231 9.08 -6.91 4.86
N TYR A 232 9.32 -5.84 4.11
CA TYR A 232 10.04 -5.86 2.85
C TYR A 232 11.00 -4.67 2.81
N ASP A 233 12.18 -4.85 2.21
CA ASP A 233 13.22 -3.82 2.18
C ASP A 233 13.20 -3.05 0.86
N VAL A 234 12.22 -2.16 0.71
CA VAL A 234 12.03 -1.30 -0.47
C VAL A 234 11.54 0.07 -0.02
N THR A 235 12.14 1.13 -0.56
CA THR A 235 11.67 2.50 -0.33
C THR A 235 10.60 2.90 -1.34
N ALA A 236 9.81 3.94 -1.01
CA ALA A 236 8.83 4.48 -1.95
C ALA A 236 9.50 5.08 -3.21
N ASP A 237 10.70 5.64 -3.09
CA ASP A 237 11.46 6.16 -4.23
C ASP A 237 11.86 5.03 -5.18
N ASP A 238 12.31 3.89 -4.66
CA ASP A 238 12.66 2.72 -5.47
C ASP A 238 11.43 2.19 -6.22
N LEU A 239 10.30 2.12 -5.51
CA LEU A 239 9.04 1.63 -6.06
C LEU A 239 8.54 2.53 -7.20
N LEU A 240 8.56 3.84 -7.01
CA LEU A 240 8.04 4.82 -7.97
C LEU A 240 8.96 5.12 -9.14
N SER A 241 10.27 4.98 -8.96
CA SER A 241 11.24 5.10 -10.04
C SER A 241 11.34 3.82 -10.87
N GLY A 242 10.73 2.72 -10.42
CA GLY A 242 10.81 1.42 -11.06
C GLY A 242 12.21 0.79 -10.95
N THR A 243 13.02 1.26 -10.01
CA THR A 243 14.32 0.68 -9.67
C THR A 243 14.20 -0.43 -8.64
N ALA A 244 13.07 -0.53 -7.93
CA ALA A 244 12.78 -1.60 -6.99
C ALA A 244 12.85 -2.98 -7.68
N LYS A 245 13.93 -3.70 -7.38
CA LYS A 245 14.18 -5.07 -7.80
C LYS A 245 13.77 -6.00 -6.68
N GLY A 246 13.23 -7.17 -7.03
CA GLY A 246 12.81 -8.13 -6.02
C GLY A 246 13.99 -8.64 -5.19
N THR A 247 13.73 -9.03 -3.96
CA THR A 247 14.74 -9.56 -3.02
C THR A 247 15.52 -10.73 -3.62
N LYS A 248 14.90 -11.58 -4.45
CA LYS A 248 15.61 -12.66 -5.14
C LYS A 248 16.66 -12.14 -6.12
N LYS A 249 16.33 -11.06 -6.84
CA LYS A 249 17.25 -10.44 -7.79
C LYS A 249 18.34 -9.67 -7.07
N GLN A 250 18.01 -8.91 -6.02
CA GLN A 250 19.02 -8.24 -5.20
C GLN A 250 19.98 -9.25 -4.55
N THR A 251 19.45 -10.34 -3.98
CA THR A 251 20.27 -11.44 -3.45
C THR A 251 21.22 -12.02 -4.52
N ALA A 252 20.77 -12.11 -5.76
CA ALA A 252 21.61 -12.58 -6.88
C ALA A 252 22.68 -11.54 -7.30
N ILE A 253 22.35 -10.25 -7.24
CA ILE A 253 23.28 -9.15 -7.47
C ILE A 253 24.36 -9.15 -6.37
N ASP A 254 23.97 -9.10 -5.10
CA ASP A 254 24.88 -9.13 -3.96
C ASP A 254 25.77 -10.38 -3.97
N PHE A 255 25.18 -11.53 -4.34
CA PHE A 255 25.94 -12.76 -4.53
C PHE A 255 27.01 -12.60 -5.62
N LEU A 256 26.66 -12.10 -6.80
CA LEU A 256 27.62 -11.89 -7.88
C LEU A 256 28.68 -10.85 -7.53
N GLU A 257 28.30 -9.73 -6.91
CA GLU A 257 29.23 -8.70 -6.45
C GLU A 257 30.24 -9.28 -5.44
N SER A 258 29.76 -10.00 -4.44
CA SER A 258 30.62 -10.63 -3.41
C SER A 258 31.54 -11.71 -3.99
N THR A 259 31.05 -12.53 -4.91
CA THR A 259 31.78 -13.70 -5.42
C THR A 259 32.79 -13.33 -6.49
N LEU A 260 32.53 -12.26 -7.24
CA LEU A 260 33.40 -11.76 -8.30
C LEU A 260 34.30 -10.59 -7.85
N ALA A 261 34.20 -10.15 -6.59
CA ALA A 261 35.05 -9.10 -6.03
C ALA A 261 36.55 -9.45 -6.11
N ASP A 262 36.89 -10.73 -5.88
CA ASP A 262 38.26 -11.24 -5.88
C ASP A 262 38.76 -11.68 -7.27
N GLY A 263 37.96 -11.45 -8.32
CA GLY A 263 38.33 -11.74 -9.70
C GLY A 263 37.33 -12.62 -10.45
N GLN A 264 37.81 -13.27 -11.51
CA GLN A 264 36.94 -14.11 -12.35
C GLN A 264 36.67 -15.47 -11.72
N MET A 265 35.44 -15.97 -11.85
CA MET A 265 35.04 -17.31 -11.39
C MET A 265 34.39 -18.11 -12.52
N ALA A 266 34.51 -19.43 -12.48
CA ALA A 266 33.87 -20.29 -13.45
C ALA A 266 32.34 -20.18 -13.38
N GLN A 267 31.68 -20.10 -14.54
CA GLN A 267 30.22 -20.05 -14.63
C GLN A 267 29.56 -21.26 -13.96
N THR A 268 30.16 -22.44 -14.09
CA THR A 268 29.65 -23.68 -13.48
C THR A 268 29.65 -23.61 -11.96
N GLU A 269 30.72 -23.07 -11.36
CA GLU A 269 30.82 -22.88 -9.91
C GLU A 269 29.84 -21.82 -9.42
N LEU A 270 29.70 -20.71 -10.16
CA LEU A 270 28.73 -19.67 -9.85
C LEU A 270 27.29 -20.21 -9.86
N LEU A 271 26.94 -21.08 -10.81
CA LEU A 271 25.61 -21.71 -10.87
C LEU A 271 25.38 -22.66 -9.69
N GLU A 272 26.40 -23.41 -9.28
CA GLU A 272 26.31 -24.28 -8.10
C GLU A 272 26.15 -23.49 -6.80
N PHE A 273 26.97 -22.46 -6.60
CA PHE A 273 26.87 -21.57 -5.43
C PHE A 273 25.55 -20.80 -5.40
N ALA A 274 25.11 -20.30 -6.55
CA ALA A 274 23.79 -19.66 -6.68
C ALA A 274 22.67 -20.63 -6.29
N LYS A 275 22.71 -21.87 -6.78
CA LYS A 275 21.73 -22.90 -6.44
C LYS A 275 21.74 -23.23 -4.94
N GLN A 276 22.90 -23.30 -4.31
CA GLN A 276 23.02 -23.50 -2.85
C GLN A 276 22.40 -22.34 -2.05
N LYS A 277 22.46 -21.12 -2.59
CA LYS A 277 21.79 -19.94 -2.02
C LYS A 277 20.32 -19.76 -2.44
N GLY A 278 19.74 -20.74 -3.14
CA GLY A 278 18.35 -20.68 -3.60
C GLY A 278 18.09 -19.70 -4.76
N ILE A 279 19.15 -19.25 -5.45
CA ILE A 279 19.05 -18.35 -6.61
C ILE A 279 18.84 -19.21 -7.87
N SER A 280 17.76 -18.96 -8.61
CA SER A 280 17.50 -19.65 -9.87
C SER A 280 18.48 -19.21 -10.96
N GLU A 281 18.79 -20.08 -11.92
CA GLU A 281 19.66 -19.72 -13.06
C GLU A 281 19.12 -18.51 -13.84
N LYS A 282 17.79 -18.39 -13.98
CA LYS A 282 17.15 -17.22 -14.60
C LYS A 282 17.45 -15.94 -13.82
N THR A 283 17.32 -15.97 -12.50
CA THR A 283 17.61 -14.82 -11.62
C THR A 283 19.08 -14.44 -11.68
N LEU A 284 19.98 -15.42 -11.69
CA LEU A 284 21.42 -15.20 -11.78
C LEU A 284 21.82 -14.57 -13.12
N ARG A 285 21.24 -15.01 -14.24
CA ARG A 285 21.47 -14.42 -15.57
C ARG A 285 20.96 -12.98 -15.64
N ASN A 286 19.78 -12.69 -15.08
CA ASN A 286 19.26 -11.33 -15.03
C ASN A 286 20.17 -10.40 -14.20
N ALA A 287 20.68 -10.87 -13.06
CA ALA A 287 21.64 -10.12 -12.24
C ALA A 287 22.96 -9.86 -12.98
N LYS A 288 23.46 -10.85 -13.73
CA LYS A 288 24.65 -10.73 -14.57
C LYS A 288 24.50 -9.66 -15.65
N GLU A 289 23.38 -9.65 -16.38
CA GLU A 289 23.10 -8.65 -17.43
C GLU A 289 23.08 -7.23 -16.85
N GLU A 290 22.51 -7.09 -15.67
CA GLU A 290 22.38 -5.81 -15.00
C GLU A 290 23.70 -5.26 -14.45
N LEU A 291 24.51 -6.11 -13.82
CA LEU A 291 25.84 -5.75 -13.34
C LEU A 291 26.85 -5.54 -14.48
N GLY A 292 26.48 -5.85 -15.72
CA GLY A 292 27.40 -5.81 -16.86
C GLY A 292 28.55 -6.81 -16.73
N VAL A 293 28.34 -7.92 -16.02
CA VAL A 293 29.34 -8.97 -15.81
C VAL A 293 29.75 -9.57 -17.15
N LYS A 294 31.06 -9.55 -17.43
CA LYS A 294 31.62 -10.04 -18.69
C LYS A 294 31.81 -11.54 -18.65
N SER A 295 31.65 -12.17 -19.81
CA SER A 295 31.94 -13.60 -19.99
C SER A 295 33.13 -13.81 -20.90
N LYS A 296 34.12 -14.55 -20.43
CA LYS A 296 35.31 -14.94 -21.19
C LYS A 296 35.41 -16.46 -21.24
N ARG A 297 35.65 -17.01 -22.42
CA ARG A 297 35.91 -18.44 -22.59
C ARG A 297 37.41 -18.69 -22.55
N VAL A 298 37.85 -19.56 -21.65
CA VAL A 298 39.25 -19.98 -21.50
C VAL A 298 39.25 -21.51 -21.38
N ASN A 299 40.07 -22.21 -22.17
CA ASN A 299 40.20 -23.67 -22.13
C ASN A 299 38.86 -24.42 -22.13
N ASN A 300 37.96 -24.02 -23.03
CA ASN A 300 36.61 -24.58 -23.18
C ASN A 300 35.64 -24.32 -22.00
N GLN A 301 36.02 -23.52 -21.00
CA GLN A 301 35.20 -23.17 -19.84
C GLN A 301 34.86 -21.66 -19.85
N TRP A 302 33.65 -21.32 -19.42
CA TRP A 302 33.19 -19.93 -19.30
C TRP A 302 33.53 -19.38 -17.92
N TYR A 303 34.13 -18.20 -17.89
CA TYR A 303 34.43 -17.43 -16.69
C TYR A 303 33.64 -16.13 -16.71
N TRP A 304 33.14 -15.72 -15.56
CA TRP A 304 32.47 -14.44 -15.35
C TRP A 304 33.36 -13.54 -14.50
N SER A 305 33.38 -12.24 -14.80
CA SER A 305 34.10 -11.24 -14.02
C SER A 305 33.35 -9.91 -13.99
N LEU A 306 33.51 -9.15 -12.92
CA LEU A 306 33.13 -7.73 -12.88
C LEU A 306 34.07 -6.92 -13.80
N ASN A 307 33.64 -5.71 -14.16
CA ASN A 307 34.48 -4.77 -14.91
C ASN A 307 35.64 -4.24 -14.07
#